data_AF-A0A9P4MX27-F1
#
_entry.id   AF-A0A9P4MX27-F1
#
_cell.length_a   1.000
_cell.length_b   1.000
_cell.length_c   1.000
_cell.angle_alpha   90.00
_cell.angle_beta   90.00
_cell.angle_gamma   90.00
#
_symmetry.space_group_name_H-M   'P 1'
#
loop_
_entity.id
_entity.type
_entity.pdbx_description
1 polymer ?
#
loop_
_entity_poly.entity_id
_entity_poly.type
_entity_poly.pdbx_seq_one_letter_code
_entity_poly.pdbx_strand_id
1 'polypeptide(L)'
;MKQRITYIVQNPDDFNPEQLSIKDTDLTLNGVGAAKEHRITLGLSELPKELQKSLQQWHELHIRWASETYYIASAPFTSRVSPGLHVFFTPGKEGSGGDPCLLLKEVFGDVLKCSDAKESFIKLPVLSERFSMSASSEYYAYVPALSNLVSYIQENLSPTGSTSGKVAAESLLSASYLDIDYDTISHAIIVNAFFSEPKTASTWTETISLASKEETIEIGVLNHEPNPDPEDVAFSGFLTVLGQDSIPKPTRFQ
;
A
#
# COMPACT_ATOMS: atom_id res chain seq x y z
N MET A 1 7.48 -4.57 -12.19
CA MET A 1 6.58 -4.06 -11.13
C MET A 1 5.19 -4.64 -11.35
N LYS A 2 4.52 -5.09 -10.29
CA LYS A 2 3.11 -5.52 -10.35
C LYS A 2 2.25 -4.58 -9.54
N GLN A 3 1.09 -4.21 -10.06
CA GLN A 3 0.13 -3.37 -9.35
C GLN A 3 -1.23 -4.06 -9.29
N ARG A 4 -1.91 -3.89 -8.17
CA ARG A 4 -3.31 -4.24 -7.98
C ARG A 4 -4.03 -3.04 -7.41
N ILE A 5 -5.13 -2.64 -8.04
CA ILE A 5 -6.00 -1.58 -7.55
C ILE A 5 -7.37 -2.20 -7.29
N THR A 6 -7.86 -2.12 -6.07
CA THR A 6 -9.15 -2.69 -5.68
C THR A 6 -10.06 -1.59 -5.18
N TYR A 7 -11.19 -1.42 -5.84
CA TYR A 7 -12.29 -0.57 -5.41
C TYR A 7 -13.37 -1.45 -4.77
N ILE A 8 -13.74 -1.15 -3.54
CA ILE A 8 -14.91 -1.73 -2.87
C ILE A 8 -16.01 -0.68 -2.88
N VAL A 9 -17.00 -0.90 -3.73
CA VAL A 9 -18.17 -0.03 -3.88
C VAL A 9 -18.93 0.01 -2.55
N GLN A 10 -19.25 1.23 -2.11
CA GLN A 10 -19.91 1.45 -0.82
C GLN A 10 -21.41 1.15 -0.88
N ASN A 11 -22.06 1.53 -2.00
CA ASN A 11 -23.46 1.26 -2.25
C ASN A 11 -23.62 0.54 -3.61
N PRO A 12 -23.87 -0.78 -3.62
CA PRO A 12 -23.97 -1.56 -4.85
C PRO A 12 -25.06 -1.06 -5.82
N ASP A 13 -26.13 -0.45 -5.30
CA ASP A 13 -27.23 0.08 -6.12
C ASP A 13 -26.83 1.31 -6.95
N ASP A 14 -25.78 2.03 -6.53
CA ASP A 14 -25.27 3.22 -7.21
C ASP A 14 -24.23 2.88 -8.29
N PHE A 15 -23.81 1.61 -8.38
CA PHE A 15 -22.79 1.18 -9.32
C PHE A 15 -23.39 0.63 -10.62
N ASN A 16 -22.90 1.14 -11.75
CA ASN A 16 -23.26 0.67 -13.08
C ASN A 16 -21.98 0.30 -13.85
N PRO A 17 -21.92 -0.87 -14.52
CA PRO A 17 -20.80 -1.25 -15.39
C PRO A 17 -20.41 -0.20 -16.44
N GLU A 18 -21.33 0.66 -16.89
CA GLU A 18 -21.07 1.77 -17.81
C GLU A 18 -20.13 2.86 -17.24
N GLN A 19 -19.94 2.88 -15.91
CA GLN A 19 -18.96 3.73 -15.25
C GLN A 19 -17.51 3.28 -15.49
N LEU A 20 -17.32 2.07 -16.05
CA LEU A 20 -16.03 1.51 -16.38
C LEU A 20 -15.85 1.47 -17.91
N SER A 21 -14.79 2.09 -18.41
CA SER A 21 -14.44 2.05 -19.82
C SER A 21 -13.01 1.59 -19.99
N ILE A 22 -12.79 0.57 -20.81
CA ILE A 22 -11.45 0.09 -21.18
C ILE A 22 -11.17 0.53 -22.62
N LYS A 23 -9.99 1.13 -22.83
CA LYS A 23 -9.48 1.49 -24.15
C LYS A 23 -8.01 1.12 -24.23
N ASP A 24 -7.70 0.08 -25.00
CA ASP A 24 -6.35 -0.44 -25.21
C ASP A 24 -5.59 -0.74 -23.90
N THR A 25 -4.79 0.22 -23.43
CA THR A 25 -3.94 0.12 -22.23
C THR A 25 -4.48 0.90 -21.03
N ASP A 26 -5.67 1.48 -21.16
CA ASP A 26 -6.26 2.39 -20.19
C ASP A 26 -7.59 1.84 -19.66
N LEU A 27 -7.83 2.03 -18.36
CA LEU A 27 -9.15 1.92 -17.75
C LEU A 27 -9.54 3.26 -17.14
N THR A 28 -10.72 3.75 -17.51
CA THR A 28 -11.32 4.95 -16.95
C THR A 28 -12.46 4.56 -16.04
N LEU A 29 -12.45 5.09 -14.81
CA LEU A 29 -13.58 5.10 -13.90
C LEU A 29 -14.27 6.46 -14.00
N ASN A 30 -15.60 6.47 -14.01
CA ASN A 30 -16.39 7.70 -14.03
C ASN A 30 -17.44 7.70 -12.92
N GLY A 31 -17.16 8.40 -11.83
CA GLY A 31 -18.11 8.60 -10.75
C GLY A 31 -18.35 7.37 -9.88
N VAL A 32 -17.34 6.53 -9.64
CA VAL A 32 -17.48 5.31 -8.82
C VAL A 32 -17.35 5.65 -7.32
N GLY A 33 -18.41 5.44 -6.54
CA GLY A 33 -18.40 5.61 -5.08
C GLY A 33 -17.85 4.38 -4.37
N ALA A 34 -16.55 4.40 -4.01
CA ALA A 34 -15.87 3.24 -3.47
C ALA A 34 -14.74 3.62 -2.51
N ALA A 35 -14.41 2.72 -1.58
CA ALA A 35 -13.10 2.71 -0.94
C ALA A 35 -12.07 2.09 -1.91
N LYS A 36 -10.82 2.56 -1.88
CA LYS A 36 -9.76 2.14 -2.81
C LYS A 36 -8.55 1.66 -2.04
N GLU A 37 -8.00 0.51 -2.42
CA GLU A 37 -6.65 0.10 -2.05
C GLU A 37 -5.79 -0.01 -3.30
N HIS A 38 -4.60 0.59 -3.26
CA HIS A 38 -3.58 0.46 -4.28
C HIS A 38 -2.39 -0.30 -3.71
N ARG A 39 -2.22 -1.53 -4.20
CA ARG A 39 -1.11 -2.40 -3.86
C ARG A 39 -0.07 -2.38 -4.97
N ILE A 40 1.18 -2.09 -4.62
CA ILE A 40 2.34 -2.13 -5.52
C ILE A 40 3.32 -3.17 -4.98
N THR A 41 3.78 -4.07 -5.85
CA THR A 41 4.83 -5.04 -5.53
C THR A 41 6.06 -4.77 -6.40
N LEU A 42 7.17 -4.49 -5.72
CA LEU A 42 8.47 -4.18 -6.30
C LEU A 42 9.47 -5.26 -5.92
N GLY A 43 10.09 -5.89 -6.90
CA GLY A 43 11.25 -6.74 -6.63
C GLY A 43 12.43 -5.89 -6.15
N LEU A 44 13.33 -6.47 -5.35
CA LEU A 44 14.52 -5.76 -4.85
C LEU A 44 15.40 -5.14 -5.97
N SER A 45 15.41 -5.74 -7.17
CA SER A 45 16.14 -5.22 -8.33
C SER A 45 15.53 -3.96 -8.95
N GLU A 46 14.28 -3.63 -8.60
CA GLU A 46 13.55 -2.45 -9.07
C GLU A 46 13.81 -1.22 -8.18
N LEU A 47 14.53 -1.40 -7.08
CA LEU A 47 14.82 -0.35 -6.11
C LEU A 47 16.17 0.33 -6.38
N PRO A 48 16.35 1.58 -5.93
CA PRO A 48 17.67 2.17 -5.82
C PRO A 48 18.64 1.27 -5.05
N LYS A 49 19.91 1.24 -5.49
CA LYS A 49 20.96 0.36 -4.93
C LYS A 49 21.15 0.54 -3.42
N GLU A 50 20.90 1.73 -2.90
CA GLU A 50 21.04 2.04 -1.47
C GLU A 50 19.93 1.36 -0.66
N LEU A 51 18.67 1.51 -1.07
CA LEU A 51 17.54 0.81 -0.47
C LEU A 51 17.70 -0.71 -0.58
N GLN A 52 18.13 -1.20 -1.75
CA GLN A 52 18.39 -2.62 -1.96
C GLN A 52 19.40 -3.18 -0.94
N LYS A 53 20.52 -2.48 -0.72
CA LYS A 53 21.55 -2.89 0.24
C LYS A 53 21.04 -2.89 1.67
N SER A 54 20.31 -1.85 2.08
CA SER A 54 19.75 -1.76 3.44
C SER A 54 18.79 -2.91 3.71
N LEU A 55 17.84 -3.15 2.81
CA LEU A 55 16.83 -4.21 2.97
C LEU A 55 17.45 -5.61 3.01
N GLN A 56 18.46 -5.88 2.16
CA GLN A 56 19.16 -7.18 2.14
C GLN A 56 19.85 -7.54 3.47
N GLN A 57 20.08 -6.57 4.36
CA GLN A 57 20.69 -6.80 5.67
C GLN A 57 19.66 -7.14 6.77
N TRP A 58 18.38 -6.99 6.47
CA TRP A 58 17.28 -7.15 7.42
C TRP A 58 16.55 -8.44 7.16
N HIS A 59 15.99 -9.05 8.21
CA HIS A 59 15.12 -10.21 8.04
C HIS A 59 13.72 -9.79 7.61
N GLU A 60 13.22 -8.73 8.27
CA GLU A 60 11.86 -8.23 8.16
C GLU A 60 11.84 -6.72 8.44
N LEU A 61 11.08 -5.97 7.66
CA LEU A 61 10.71 -4.58 7.94
C LEU A 61 9.25 -4.37 7.54
N HIS A 62 8.42 -4.01 8.51
CA HIS A 62 7.03 -3.64 8.26
C HIS A 62 6.78 -2.25 8.79
N ILE A 63 6.38 -1.34 7.91
CA ILE A 63 5.97 0.01 8.26
C ILE A 63 4.46 0.06 8.11
N ARG A 64 3.80 0.62 9.12
CA ARG A 64 2.36 0.89 9.13
C ARG A 64 2.17 2.34 9.50
N TRP A 65 1.40 3.05 8.71
CA TRP A 65 1.02 4.43 9.02
C TRP A 65 -0.49 4.57 8.92
N ALA A 66 -1.11 5.21 9.91
CA ALA A 66 -2.52 5.57 9.86
C ALA A 66 -2.71 7.07 10.06
N SER A 67 -3.64 7.66 9.32
CA SER A 67 -4.07 9.05 9.49
C SER A 67 -4.76 9.24 10.84
N GLU A 68 -4.67 10.46 11.38
CA GLU A 68 -5.47 10.89 12.53
C GLU A 68 -6.92 11.22 12.16
N THR A 69 -7.21 11.35 10.86
CA THR A 69 -8.55 11.62 10.37
C THR A 69 -9.38 10.34 10.46
N TYR A 70 -10.56 10.45 11.07
CA TYR A 70 -11.50 9.33 11.16
C TYR A 70 -11.92 8.87 9.77
N TYR A 71 -11.94 7.56 9.57
CA TYR A 71 -12.48 6.92 8.38
C TYR A 71 -13.22 5.64 8.75
N ILE A 72 -14.17 5.25 7.91
CA ILE A 72 -14.85 3.97 8.04
C ILE A 72 -14.02 2.93 7.27
N ALA A 73 -13.52 1.93 7.97
CA ALA A 73 -12.85 0.81 7.34
C ALA A 73 -13.86 -0.01 6.53
N SER A 74 -13.47 -0.37 5.31
CA SER A 74 -14.27 -1.20 4.40
C SER A 74 -13.66 -2.60 4.33
N ALA A 75 -14.44 -3.64 4.59
CA ALA A 75 -13.97 -5.01 4.37
C ALA A 75 -13.63 -5.21 2.88
N PRO A 76 -12.56 -5.93 2.53
CA PRO A 76 -11.75 -6.80 3.38
C PRO A 76 -10.47 -6.12 3.90
N PHE A 77 -10.39 -4.79 3.87
CA PHE A 77 -9.19 -4.06 4.25
C PHE A 77 -9.05 -4.00 5.78
N THR A 78 -8.03 -4.65 6.32
CA THR A 78 -7.89 -4.89 7.77
C THR A 78 -6.68 -4.21 8.42
N SER A 79 -5.89 -3.42 7.70
CA SER A 79 -4.77 -2.71 8.34
C SER A 79 -5.32 -1.70 9.35
N ARG A 80 -5.06 -1.96 10.62
CA ARG A 80 -5.54 -1.13 11.74
C ARG A 80 -4.41 -0.95 12.74
N VAL A 81 -3.90 0.27 12.80
CA VAL A 81 -2.96 0.74 13.81
C VAL A 81 -3.48 2.06 14.38
N SER A 82 -2.96 2.47 15.54
CA SER A 82 -3.20 3.82 16.03
C SER A 82 -2.62 4.86 15.07
N PRO A 83 -3.18 6.10 15.03
CA PRO A 83 -2.64 7.16 14.18
C PRO A 83 -1.15 7.42 14.42
N GLY A 84 -0.41 7.67 13.34
CA GLY A 84 1.04 7.82 13.35
C GLY A 84 1.76 6.67 12.66
N LEU A 85 3.07 6.62 12.85
CA LEU A 85 3.98 5.67 12.21
C LEU A 85 4.37 4.57 13.21
N HIS A 86 4.13 3.32 12.82
CA HIS A 86 4.60 2.11 13.49
C HIS A 86 5.59 1.40 12.59
N VAL A 87 6.73 1.00 13.16
CA VAL A 87 7.78 0.27 12.43
C VAL A 87 8.13 -0.99 13.19
N PHE A 88 7.84 -2.13 12.59
CA PHE A 88 8.17 -3.44 13.09
C PHE A 88 9.43 -3.93 12.38
N PHE A 89 10.44 -4.33 13.15
CA PHE A 89 11.77 -4.60 12.62
C PHE A 89 12.40 -5.88 13.21
N THR A 90 12.97 -6.70 12.33
CA THR A 90 13.82 -7.83 12.67
C THR A 90 15.16 -7.73 11.94
N PRO A 91 16.29 -7.59 12.66
CA PRO A 91 17.61 -7.54 12.04
C PRO A 91 18.01 -8.91 11.46
N GLY A 92 18.95 -8.93 10.51
CA GLY A 92 19.51 -10.16 9.95
C GLY A 92 20.41 -10.95 10.91
N LYS A 93 20.81 -12.16 10.47
CA LYS A 93 21.49 -13.21 11.28
C LYS A 93 22.81 -12.82 11.95
N GLU A 94 23.50 -11.77 11.49
CA GLU A 94 24.81 -11.39 12.03
C GLU A 94 24.77 -10.26 13.05
N GLY A 95 23.59 -9.76 13.45
CA GLY A 95 23.47 -8.67 14.43
C GLY A 95 24.09 -7.33 13.97
N SER A 96 24.64 -7.29 12.76
CA SER A 96 25.16 -6.14 12.03
C SER A 96 24.15 -5.58 11.02
N GLY A 97 22.89 -6.03 11.09
CA GLY A 97 21.83 -5.51 10.23
C GLY A 97 21.78 -4.00 10.39
N GLY A 98 22.00 -3.27 9.29
CA GLY A 98 22.11 -1.81 9.31
C GLY A 98 20.97 -1.17 10.11
N ASP A 99 21.28 -0.07 10.77
CA ASP A 99 20.30 0.61 11.60
C ASP A 99 19.15 1.21 10.75
N PRO A 100 17.88 0.82 10.95
CA PRO A 100 16.76 1.35 10.18
C PRO A 100 16.52 2.85 10.45
N CYS A 101 17.03 3.42 11.55
CA CYS A 101 16.76 4.81 11.92
C CYS A 101 17.22 5.83 10.86
N LEU A 102 18.36 5.60 10.20
CA LEU A 102 18.84 6.48 9.14
C LEU A 102 17.87 6.51 7.96
N LEU A 103 17.44 5.33 7.50
CA LEU A 103 16.46 5.23 6.41
C LEU A 103 15.13 5.85 6.81
N LEU A 104 14.66 5.59 8.03
CA LEU A 104 13.38 6.15 8.50
C LEU A 104 13.42 7.67 8.52
N LYS A 105 14.50 8.29 9.00
CA LYS A 105 14.67 9.75 8.99
C LYS A 105 14.75 10.32 7.59
N GLU A 106 15.44 9.64 6.68
CA GLU A 106 15.52 10.04 5.28
C GLU A 106 14.13 10.04 4.61
N VAL A 107 13.32 9.02 4.89
CA VAL A 107 12.01 8.82 4.25
C VAL A 107 10.89 9.62 4.93
N PHE A 108 10.82 9.64 6.25
CA PHE A 108 9.74 10.25 7.02
C PHE A 108 10.14 11.56 7.72
N GLY A 109 11.40 11.96 7.61
CA GLY A 109 11.96 13.23 8.09
C GLY A 109 12.73 13.14 9.41
N ASP A 110 13.63 14.10 9.61
CA ASP A 110 14.51 14.20 10.79
C ASP A 110 13.78 14.45 12.12
N VAL A 111 12.48 14.75 12.06
CA VAL A 111 11.62 14.89 13.25
C VAL A 111 11.49 13.58 14.04
N LEU A 112 11.77 12.44 13.41
CA LEU A 112 11.77 11.14 14.06
C LEU A 112 12.87 11.05 15.12
N LYS A 113 12.46 10.80 16.37
CA LYS A 113 13.35 10.52 17.50
C LYS A 113 13.88 9.08 17.44
N CYS A 114 14.51 8.71 16.35
CA CYS A 114 15.12 7.41 16.11
C CYS A 114 16.64 7.60 16.06
N SER A 115 17.34 7.35 17.17
CA SER A 115 18.82 7.42 17.19
C SER A 115 19.40 6.18 16.55
N ASP A 116 19.01 5.03 17.10
CA ASP A 116 19.38 3.70 16.68
C ASP A 116 18.35 2.68 17.15
N ALA A 117 18.27 1.54 16.45
CA ALA A 117 17.32 0.50 16.77
C ALA A 117 17.47 -0.11 18.17
N LYS A 118 18.65 -0.04 18.82
CA LYS A 118 18.82 -0.66 20.15
C LYS A 118 18.22 0.20 21.25
N GLU A 119 18.31 1.52 21.12
CA GLU A 119 17.80 2.47 22.10
C GLU A 119 16.37 2.93 21.80
N SER A 120 16.00 3.03 20.51
CA SER A 120 14.72 3.63 20.10
C SER A 120 13.58 2.62 19.95
N PHE A 121 13.89 1.35 19.66
CA PHE A 121 12.86 0.33 19.46
C PHE A 121 12.59 -0.47 20.74
N ILE A 122 11.33 -0.80 20.97
CA ILE A 122 10.88 -1.65 22.05
C ILE A 122 10.95 -3.10 21.57
N LYS A 123 11.63 -3.96 22.34
CA LYS A 123 11.64 -5.40 22.06
C LYS A 123 10.27 -6.01 22.31
N LEU A 124 9.77 -6.73 21.32
CA LEU A 124 8.51 -7.46 21.46
C LEU A 124 8.76 -8.80 22.16
N PRO A 125 7.87 -9.23 23.07
CA PRO A 125 8.01 -10.52 23.72
C PRO A 125 7.84 -11.65 22.70
N VAL A 126 8.80 -12.57 22.66
CA VAL A 126 8.68 -13.80 21.84
C VAL A 126 7.70 -14.73 22.54
N LEU A 127 6.43 -14.69 22.13
CA LEU A 127 5.37 -15.53 22.71
C LEU A 127 5.40 -16.96 22.16
N SER A 128 5.95 -17.17 20.96
CA SER A 128 6.17 -18.49 20.36
C SER A 128 7.18 -18.42 19.22
N GLU A 129 8.27 -19.21 19.31
CA GLU A 129 9.25 -19.37 18.23
C GLU A 129 8.69 -20.11 17.00
N ARG A 130 7.53 -20.79 17.13
CA ARG A 130 6.94 -21.58 16.03
C ARG A 130 5.93 -20.81 15.19
N PHE A 131 5.48 -19.63 15.63
CA PHE A 131 4.43 -18.84 14.99
C PHE A 131 4.77 -17.35 14.87
N SER A 132 6.06 -16.96 14.96
CA SER A 132 6.42 -15.54 14.91
C SER A 132 6.30 -14.97 13.50
N MET A 133 5.09 -14.58 13.13
CA MET A 133 4.82 -13.50 12.17
C MET A 133 5.10 -12.11 12.79
N SER A 134 5.61 -12.08 14.02
CA SER A 134 5.87 -10.86 14.77
C SER A 134 7.34 -10.50 14.64
N ALA A 135 7.61 -9.30 14.14
CA ALA A 135 8.95 -8.76 14.15
C ALA A 135 9.54 -8.73 15.58
N SER A 136 10.86 -8.67 15.69
CA SER A 136 11.55 -8.71 16.99
C SER A 136 11.38 -7.43 17.83
N SER A 137 11.02 -6.33 17.20
CA SER A 137 10.96 -5.01 17.83
C SER A 137 9.98 -4.07 17.13
N GLU A 138 9.49 -3.05 17.86
CA GLU A 138 8.60 -2.02 17.36
C GLU A 138 9.11 -0.62 17.72
N TYR A 139 8.99 0.32 16.78
CA TYR A 139 9.16 1.75 16.99
C TYR A 139 7.87 2.48 16.65
N TYR A 140 7.48 3.43 17.49
CA TYR A 140 6.35 4.31 17.25
C TYR A 140 6.79 5.77 17.22
N ALA A 141 6.27 6.51 16.25
CA ALA A 141 6.38 7.96 16.20
C ALA A 141 5.08 8.59 15.72
N TYR A 142 4.70 9.71 16.34
CA TYR A 142 3.60 10.50 15.81
C TYR A 142 4.04 11.23 14.53
N VAL A 143 3.44 10.82 13.41
CA VAL A 143 3.66 11.40 12.08
C VAL A 143 2.28 11.77 11.53
N PRO A 144 1.87 13.05 11.59
CA PRO A 144 0.49 13.45 11.27
C PRO A 144 0.16 13.36 9.78
N ALA A 145 1.17 13.46 8.91
CA ALA A 145 1.00 13.43 7.46
C ALA A 145 2.20 12.79 6.77
N LEU A 146 1.98 12.22 5.59
CA LEU A 146 3.00 11.57 4.77
C LEU A 146 3.83 12.55 3.91
N SER A 147 3.81 13.86 4.19
CA SER A 147 4.46 14.87 3.34
C SER A 147 5.93 14.59 3.07
N ASN A 148 6.70 14.16 4.08
CA ASN A 148 8.12 13.83 3.91
C ASN A 148 8.32 12.60 3.01
N LEU A 149 7.48 11.57 3.17
CA LEU A 149 7.49 10.40 2.30
C LEU A 149 7.17 10.78 0.85
N VAL A 150 6.16 11.63 0.66
CA VAL A 150 5.76 12.11 -0.67
C VAL A 150 6.92 12.86 -1.33
N SER A 151 7.55 13.80 -0.61
CA SER A 151 8.74 14.51 -1.10
C SER A 151 9.87 13.53 -1.45
N TYR A 152 10.14 12.56 -0.57
CA TYR A 152 11.16 11.54 -0.79
C TYR A 152 10.92 10.74 -2.09
N ILE A 153 9.69 10.27 -2.32
CA ILE A 153 9.33 9.53 -3.54
C ILE A 153 9.47 10.42 -4.78
N GLN A 154 9.04 11.69 -4.69
CA GLN A 154 9.09 12.64 -5.81
C GLN A 154 10.52 13.04 -6.19
N GLU A 155 11.44 13.08 -5.23
CA GLU A 155 12.83 13.49 -5.42
C GLU A 155 13.76 12.32 -5.77
N ASN A 156 13.57 11.16 -5.13
CA ASN A 156 14.54 10.06 -5.18
C ASN A 156 14.07 8.85 -6.00
N LEU A 157 12.75 8.63 -6.12
CA LEU A 157 12.20 7.42 -6.75
C LEU A 157 11.53 7.70 -8.09
N SER A 158 11.03 8.91 -8.31
CA SER A 158 10.36 9.30 -9.55
C SER A 158 11.39 9.64 -10.64
N PRO A 159 11.31 9.04 -11.85
CA PRO A 159 12.18 9.41 -12.95
C PRO A 159 12.09 10.91 -13.25
N THR A 160 13.23 11.53 -13.58
CA THR A 160 13.29 12.98 -13.88
C THR A 160 12.33 13.33 -15.01
N GLY A 161 11.36 14.20 -14.73
CA GLY A 161 10.35 14.65 -15.70
C GLY A 161 9.08 13.78 -15.78
N SER A 162 8.96 12.70 -15.00
CA SER A 162 7.72 11.92 -14.90
C SER A 162 6.70 12.65 -14.03
N THR A 163 5.69 13.27 -14.66
CA THR A 163 4.57 13.89 -13.95
C THR A 163 3.67 12.83 -13.30
N SER A 164 3.51 11.66 -13.92
CA SER A 164 2.64 10.59 -13.42
C SER A 164 3.12 10.01 -12.09
N GLY A 165 4.43 9.78 -11.93
CA GLY A 165 5.01 9.30 -10.67
C GLY A 165 4.84 10.31 -9.53
N LYS A 166 4.98 11.61 -9.83
CA LYS A 166 4.79 12.67 -8.83
C LYS A 166 3.35 12.82 -8.38
N VAL A 167 2.40 12.74 -9.32
CA VAL A 167 0.95 12.77 -9.03
C VAL A 167 0.54 11.55 -8.22
N ALA A 168 1.07 10.36 -8.57
CA ALA A 168 0.82 9.15 -7.81
C ALA A 168 1.34 9.27 -6.36
N ALA A 169 2.56 9.79 -6.17
CA ALA A 169 3.10 10.06 -4.84
C ALA A 169 2.23 11.06 -4.06
N GLU A 170 1.79 12.15 -4.70
CA GLU A 170 0.96 13.18 -4.06
C GLU A 170 -0.38 12.65 -3.55
N SER A 171 -0.93 11.61 -4.21
CA SER A 171 -2.17 10.97 -3.77
C SER A 171 -2.06 10.43 -2.34
N LEU A 172 -0.87 10.00 -1.89
CA LEU A 172 -0.64 9.48 -0.54
C LEU A 172 -0.94 10.49 0.57
N LEU A 173 -0.98 11.80 0.26
CA LEU A 173 -1.37 12.83 1.24
C LEU A 173 -2.82 12.69 1.72
N SER A 174 -3.69 12.02 0.94
CA SER A 174 -5.07 11.72 1.32
C SER A 174 -5.29 10.25 1.71
N ALA A 175 -4.22 9.46 1.87
CA ALA A 175 -4.36 8.08 2.31
C ALA A 175 -4.90 8.04 3.75
N SER A 176 -5.79 7.08 4.01
CA SER A 176 -6.29 6.77 5.35
C SER A 176 -5.30 5.91 6.11
N TYR A 177 -4.62 4.98 5.41
CA TYR A 177 -3.45 4.26 5.91
C TYR A 177 -2.48 3.90 4.78
N LEU A 178 -1.23 3.61 5.16
CA LEU A 178 -0.17 3.14 4.30
C LEU A 178 0.61 2.02 4.99
N ASP A 179 0.75 0.91 4.29
CA ASP A 179 1.56 -0.23 4.73
C ASP A 179 2.72 -0.44 3.75
N ILE A 180 3.91 -0.69 4.29
CA ILE A 180 5.09 -1.10 3.53
C ILE A 180 5.63 -2.37 4.17
N ASP A 181 5.76 -3.43 3.40
CA ASP A 181 6.21 -4.73 3.84
C ASP A 181 7.43 -5.17 3.07
N TYR A 182 8.43 -5.65 3.82
CA TYR A 182 9.58 -6.35 3.28
C TYR A 182 9.92 -7.53 4.18
N ASP A 183 10.22 -8.67 3.57
CA ASP A 183 10.79 -9.82 4.25
C ASP A 183 11.77 -10.57 3.34
N THR A 184 12.67 -11.31 3.96
CA THR A 184 13.71 -12.09 3.24
C THR A 184 13.19 -13.30 2.48
N ILE A 185 11.95 -13.74 2.70
CA ILE A 185 11.35 -14.87 1.98
C ILE A 185 10.78 -14.38 0.63
N SER A 186 10.05 -13.27 0.64
CA SER A 186 9.42 -12.69 -0.56
C SER A 186 10.42 -11.96 -1.45
N HIS A 187 11.51 -11.43 -0.89
CA HIS A 187 12.50 -10.61 -1.60
C HIS A 187 11.86 -9.47 -2.43
N ALA A 188 10.76 -8.93 -1.92
CA ALA A 188 9.99 -7.86 -2.54
C ALA A 188 9.54 -6.85 -1.49
N ILE A 189 9.38 -5.59 -1.92
CA ILE A 189 8.61 -4.62 -1.17
C ILE A 189 7.17 -4.67 -1.65
N ILE A 190 6.23 -4.75 -0.71
CA ILE A 190 4.81 -4.59 -0.97
C ILE A 190 4.38 -3.28 -0.31
N VAL A 191 3.80 -2.38 -1.09
CA VAL A 191 3.22 -1.13 -0.59
C VAL A 191 1.71 -1.21 -0.76
N ASN A 192 0.94 -1.01 0.30
CA ASN A 192 -0.52 -0.90 0.24
C ASN A 192 -0.93 0.50 0.72
N ALA A 193 -1.50 1.30 -0.17
CA ALA A 193 -2.08 2.59 0.16
C ALA A 193 -3.61 2.50 0.10
N PHE A 194 -4.28 2.82 1.19
CA PHE A 194 -5.73 2.77 1.28
C PHE A 194 -6.33 4.16 1.41
N PHE A 195 -7.44 4.35 0.70
CA PHE A 195 -8.22 5.56 0.62
C PHE A 195 -9.67 5.21 0.91
N SER A 196 -10.20 5.66 2.04
CA SER A 196 -11.62 5.47 2.35
C SER A 196 -12.54 6.21 1.39
N GLU A 197 -12.05 7.33 0.84
CA GLU A 197 -12.76 8.20 -0.09
C GLU A 197 -11.78 9.00 -0.96
N PRO A 198 -12.22 9.57 -2.10
CA PRO A 198 -11.40 10.47 -2.91
C PRO A 198 -11.10 11.79 -2.20
N LYS A 199 -9.93 12.40 -2.49
CA LYS A 199 -9.45 13.65 -1.84
C LYS A 199 -10.39 14.84 -1.98
N THR A 200 -11.03 15.03 -3.13
CA THR A 200 -11.77 16.27 -3.47
C THR A 200 -13.18 16.02 -3.98
N ALA A 201 -13.66 14.78 -3.97
CA ALA A 201 -14.94 14.39 -4.55
C ALA A 201 -15.56 13.25 -3.75
N SER A 202 -16.87 13.03 -3.90
CA SER A 202 -17.56 11.88 -3.32
C SER A 202 -17.33 10.58 -4.11
N THR A 203 -16.80 10.66 -5.32
CA THR A 203 -16.63 9.52 -6.23
C THR A 203 -15.31 9.58 -6.99
N TRP A 204 -14.80 8.41 -7.38
CA TRP A 204 -13.59 8.27 -8.18
C TRP A 204 -13.89 8.52 -9.66
N THR A 205 -13.21 9.52 -10.22
CA THR A 205 -13.13 9.75 -11.66
C THR A 205 -11.66 9.86 -12.04
N GLU A 206 -11.09 8.76 -12.53
CA GLU A 206 -9.67 8.65 -12.84
C GLU A 206 -9.43 7.75 -14.05
N THR A 207 -8.29 7.94 -14.71
CA THR A 207 -7.83 7.05 -15.78
C THR A 207 -6.52 6.43 -15.34
N ILE A 208 -6.48 5.09 -15.39
CA ILE A 208 -5.33 4.28 -15.05
C ILE A 208 -4.77 3.74 -16.35
N SER A 209 -3.48 4.00 -16.58
CA SER A 209 -2.78 3.64 -17.81
C SER A 209 -1.56 2.78 -17.50
N LEU A 210 -1.25 1.83 -18.38
CA LEU A 210 0.04 1.13 -18.34
C LEU A 210 1.18 2.08 -18.73
N ALA A 211 2.24 2.16 -17.91
CA ALA A 211 3.41 2.95 -18.29
C ALA A 211 4.33 2.21 -19.27
N SER A 212 4.31 0.87 -19.26
CA SER A 212 5.08 0.02 -20.17
C SER A 212 4.36 -1.31 -20.44
N LYS A 213 4.81 -2.08 -21.44
CA LYS A 213 4.20 -3.38 -21.78
C LYS A 213 4.59 -4.49 -20.80
N GLU A 214 5.68 -4.28 -20.06
CA GLU A 214 6.23 -5.19 -19.07
C GLU A 214 5.53 -5.05 -17.71
N GLU A 215 4.77 -3.97 -17.51
CA GLU A 215 3.95 -3.76 -16.32
C GLU A 215 2.66 -4.58 -16.37
N THR A 216 2.19 -4.97 -15.19
CA THR A 216 0.89 -5.63 -15.05
C THR A 216 0.10 -4.89 -13.99
N ILE A 217 -1.06 -4.39 -14.38
CA ILE A 217 -2.01 -3.70 -13.49
C ILE A 217 -3.30 -4.50 -13.51
N GLU A 218 -3.65 -5.09 -12.38
CA GLU A 218 -4.93 -5.73 -12.13
C GLU A 218 -5.85 -4.74 -11.42
N ILE A 219 -7.04 -4.54 -11.96
CA ILE A 219 -8.03 -3.61 -11.41
C ILE A 219 -9.29 -4.39 -11.08
N GLY A 220 -9.70 -4.34 -9.81
CA GLY A 220 -10.95 -4.92 -9.34
C GLY A 220 -11.91 -3.82 -8.90
N VAL A 221 -13.16 -3.88 -9.37
CA VAL A 221 -14.26 -3.07 -8.87
C VAL A 221 -15.31 -4.03 -8.34
N LEU A 222 -15.39 -4.13 -7.02
CA LEU A 222 -16.12 -5.18 -6.32
C LEU A 222 -17.19 -4.59 -5.40
N ASN A 223 -18.25 -5.34 -5.22
CA ASN A 223 -19.35 -5.11 -4.30
C ASN A 223 -19.32 -6.20 -3.23
N HIS A 224 -19.65 -5.83 -1.99
CA HIS A 224 -19.90 -6.82 -0.95
C HIS A 224 -21.19 -7.59 -1.27
N GLU A 225 -21.14 -8.91 -1.22
CA GLU A 225 -22.33 -9.76 -1.34
C GLU A 225 -22.80 -10.21 0.05
N PRO A 226 -24.12 -10.18 0.32
CA PRO A 226 -24.66 -10.82 1.52
C PRO A 226 -24.35 -12.33 1.48
N ASN A 227 -23.75 -12.85 2.54
CA ASN A 227 -23.54 -14.29 2.73
C ASN A 227 -24.43 -14.80 3.89
N PRO A 228 -25.12 -15.94 3.74
CA PRO A 228 -25.83 -16.58 4.86
C PRO A 228 -24.95 -16.92 6.06
N ASP A 229 -23.66 -17.20 5.83
CA ASP A 229 -22.68 -17.37 6.89
C ASP A 229 -22.01 -16.02 7.21
N PRO A 230 -22.16 -15.48 8.44
CA PRO A 230 -21.57 -14.20 8.80
C PRO A 230 -20.04 -14.20 8.87
N GLU A 231 -19.40 -15.38 8.93
CA GLU A 231 -17.93 -15.49 8.96
C GLU A 231 -17.32 -15.49 7.54
N ASP A 232 -18.14 -15.73 6.51
CA ASP A 232 -17.69 -15.75 5.13
C ASP A 232 -17.89 -14.40 4.45
N VAL A 233 -16.80 -13.86 3.89
CA VAL A 233 -16.84 -12.59 3.15
C VAL A 233 -16.95 -12.89 1.66
N ALA A 234 -18.11 -12.59 1.07
CA ALA A 234 -18.35 -12.76 -0.35
C ALA A 234 -18.26 -11.43 -1.11
N PHE A 235 -17.66 -11.45 -2.29
CA PHE A 235 -17.58 -10.29 -3.17
C PHE A 235 -17.94 -10.66 -4.60
N SER A 236 -18.57 -9.76 -5.33
CA SER A 236 -18.74 -9.88 -6.78
C SER A 236 -18.51 -8.56 -7.47
N GLY A 237 -18.25 -8.60 -8.76
CA GLY A 237 -18.02 -7.39 -9.53
C GLY A 237 -17.18 -7.68 -10.74
N PHE A 238 -16.22 -6.82 -11.03
CA PHE A 238 -15.45 -6.88 -12.26
C PHE A 238 -13.96 -6.88 -11.99
N LEU A 239 -13.23 -7.71 -12.74
CA LEU A 239 -11.78 -7.70 -12.80
C LEU A 239 -11.32 -7.36 -14.20
N THR A 240 -10.24 -6.59 -14.29
CA THR A 240 -9.60 -6.24 -15.54
C THR A 240 -8.10 -6.31 -15.36
N VAL A 241 -7.41 -7.00 -16.26
CA VAL A 241 -5.96 -6.90 -16.40
C VAL A 241 -5.64 -6.00 -17.59
N LEU A 242 -5.07 -4.81 -17.32
CA LEU A 242 -4.77 -3.84 -18.38
C LEU A 242 -3.81 -4.42 -19.42
N GLY A 243 -4.05 -4.09 -20.69
CA GLY A 243 -3.27 -4.58 -21.83
C GLY A 243 -3.53 -6.05 -22.21
N GLN A 244 -4.31 -6.79 -21.42
CA GLN A 244 -4.70 -8.17 -21.71
C GLN A 244 -6.20 -8.30 -21.96
N ASP A 245 -7.02 -7.61 -21.16
CA ASP A 245 -8.47 -7.67 -21.25
C ASP A 245 -9.03 -6.49 -22.04
N SER A 246 -9.96 -6.77 -22.96
CA SER A 246 -10.67 -5.74 -23.74
C SER A 246 -11.97 -5.28 -23.08
N ILE A 247 -12.50 -6.05 -22.13
CA ILE A 247 -13.72 -5.76 -21.36
C ILE A 247 -13.56 -6.19 -19.90
N PRO A 248 -14.22 -5.54 -18.93
CA PRO A 248 -14.19 -5.99 -17.55
C PRO A 248 -14.86 -7.35 -17.42
N LYS A 249 -14.18 -8.31 -16.78
CA LYS A 249 -14.67 -9.68 -16.61
C LYS A 249 -15.48 -9.78 -15.32
N PRO A 250 -16.76 -10.21 -15.38
CA PRO A 250 -17.53 -10.51 -14.19
C PRO A 250 -16.83 -11.59 -13.36
N THR A 251 -16.72 -11.36 -12.06
CA THR A 251 -16.13 -12.30 -11.10
C THR A 251 -17.00 -12.40 -9.85
N ARG A 252 -16.84 -13.52 -9.14
CA ARG A 252 -17.43 -13.75 -7.83
C ARG A 252 -16.43 -14.52 -6.96
N PHE A 253 -16.26 -14.07 -5.74
CA PHE A 253 -15.45 -14.66 -4.69
C PHE A 253 -16.39 -15.12 -3.57
N GLN A 254 -16.23 -16.38 -3.16
CA GLN A 254 -16.95 -17.04 -2.07
C GLN A 254 -15.93 -17.64 -1.13
#